data_AF-K1U8W8-F1
#
_entry.id   AF-K1U8W8-F1
#
_cell.length_a   1.000
_cell.length_b   1.000
_cell.length_c   1.000
_cell.angle_alpha   90.00
_cell.angle_beta   90.00
_cell.angle_gamma   90.00
#
_symmetry.space_group_name_H-M   'P 1'
#
loop_
_entity.id
_entity.type
_entity.pdbx_description
1 polymer ?
#
loop_
_entity_poly.entity_id
_entity_poly.type
_entity_poly.pdbx_seq_one_letter_code
_entity_poly.pdbx_strand_id
1 'polypeptide(L)'
;MSENKDVIAAIKKDPTSPYYADGTDEGIKEAVANLLDPNTNQFDNQWKNFKPEQSMDDFYAFMVWHRGLAVPRARNLNDPQVQQGKKLFMEWGCANCHKPSWKTGDDNYVTSKYIADKPLPRYQNQTIYPYSDFIQHKLYMMNDIHGSWCRTTPLWGRGLSYVNT
;
A
#
# COMPACT_ATOMS: atom_id res chain seq x y z
N MET A 1 6.15 21.29 -14.61
CA MET A 1 5.13 20.62 -15.44
C MET A 1 4.19 21.63 -16.10
N SER A 2 3.68 22.62 -15.36
CA SER A 2 2.79 23.67 -15.88
C SER A 2 3.34 24.44 -17.08
N GLU A 3 4.64 24.74 -17.11
CA GLU A 3 5.27 25.50 -18.22
C GLU A 3 5.79 24.61 -19.37
N ASN A 4 5.64 23.29 -19.30
CA ASN A 4 6.14 22.40 -20.33
C ASN A 4 5.28 22.50 -21.60
N LYS A 5 5.90 22.88 -22.72
CA LYS A 5 5.22 23.07 -24.01
C LYS A 5 4.50 21.82 -24.52
N ASP A 6 5.07 20.64 -24.31
CA ASP A 6 4.46 19.38 -24.76
C ASP A 6 3.21 19.05 -23.93
N VAL A 7 3.25 19.32 -22.63
CA VAL A 7 2.10 19.15 -21.72
C VAL A 7 0.96 20.09 -22.13
N ILE A 8 1.27 21.36 -22.37
CA ILE A 8 0.27 22.35 -22.81
C ILE A 8 -0.32 21.95 -24.17
N ALA A 9 0.52 21.55 -25.13
CA ALA A 9 0.06 21.11 -26.45
C ALA A 9 -0.81 19.85 -26.38
N ALA A 10 -0.52 18.92 -25.46
CA ALA A 10 -1.34 17.74 -25.23
C ALA A 10 -2.72 18.10 -24.64
N ILE A 11 -2.76 18.97 -23.63
CA ILE A 11 -4.01 19.44 -23.02
C ILE A 11 -4.87 20.21 -24.03
N LYS A 12 -4.26 21.07 -24.87
CA LYS A 12 -4.98 21.80 -25.93
C LYS A 12 -5.71 20.90 -26.92
N LYS A 13 -5.21 19.68 -27.16
CA LYS A 13 -5.83 18.70 -28.06
C LYS A 13 -7.04 18.01 -27.45
N ASP A 14 -7.21 18.10 -26.13
CA ASP A 14 -8.33 17.49 -25.40
C ASP A 14 -9.08 18.54 -24.57
N PRO A 15 -10.14 19.15 -25.14
CA PRO A 15 -11.00 20.10 -24.43
C PRO A 15 -11.72 19.51 -23.21
N THR A 16 -11.75 18.18 -23.04
CA THR A 16 -12.37 17.53 -21.87
C THR A 16 -11.42 17.44 -20.67
N SER A 17 -10.14 17.71 -20.88
CA SER A 17 -9.12 17.73 -19.84
C SER A 17 -9.52 18.68 -18.71
N PRO A 18 -9.41 18.27 -17.43
CA PRO A 18 -9.69 19.15 -16.29
C PRO A 18 -8.72 20.35 -16.23
N TYR A 19 -7.61 20.29 -16.97
CA TYR A 19 -6.60 21.35 -17.05
C TYR A 19 -6.77 22.27 -18.27
N TYR A 20 -7.81 22.04 -19.11
CA TYR A 20 -8.01 22.81 -20.33
C TYR A 20 -8.27 24.30 -20.08
N ALA A 21 -8.89 24.64 -18.94
CA ALA A 21 -9.27 26.00 -18.57
C ALA A 21 -10.06 26.69 -19.71
N ASP A 22 -9.53 27.79 -20.26
CA ASP A 22 -10.08 28.55 -21.38
C ASP A 22 -9.45 28.21 -22.75
N GLY A 23 -8.55 27.22 -22.79
CA GLY A 23 -7.83 26.80 -23.98
C GLY A 23 -6.63 27.68 -24.36
N THR A 24 -6.31 28.72 -23.59
CA THR A 24 -5.09 29.53 -23.78
C THR A 24 -3.87 28.86 -23.16
N ASP A 25 -2.67 29.22 -23.59
CA ASP A 25 -1.45 28.68 -22.96
C ASP A 25 -1.36 29.12 -21.50
N GLU A 26 -1.74 30.37 -21.21
CA GLU A 26 -1.73 30.98 -19.88
C GLU A 26 -2.74 30.32 -18.94
N GLY A 27 -3.99 30.14 -19.39
CA GLY A 27 -5.03 29.47 -18.62
C GLY A 27 -4.68 28.02 -18.32
N ILE A 28 -4.11 27.28 -19.28
CA ILE A 28 -3.65 25.90 -19.08
C ILE A 28 -2.47 25.86 -18.09
N LYS A 29 -1.48 26.74 -18.22
CA LYS A 29 -0.36 26.84 -17.26
C LYS A 29 -0.87 27.07 -15.85
N GLU A 30 -1.80 28.00 -15.69
CA GLU A 30 -2.39 28.35 -14.40
C GLU A 30 -3.17 27.17 -13.82
N ALA A 31 -4.05 26.53 -14.60
CA ALA A 31 -4.81 25.38 -14.15
C ALA A 31 -3.92 24.20 -13.77
N VAL A 32 -2.89 23.88 -14.57
CA VAL A 32 -1.94 22.80 -14.24
C VAL A 32 -1.16 23.14 -12.96
N ALA A 33 -0.71 24.38 -12.79
CA ALA A 33 0.04 24.79 -11.60
C ALA A 33 -0.82 24.67 -10.34
N ASN A 34 -2.04 25.18 -10.38
CA ASN A 34 -2.89 25.28 -9.20
C ASN A 34 -3.66 23.99 -8.90
N LEU A 35 -4.16 23.25 -9.89
CA LEU A 35 -4.85 21.99 -9.65
C LEU A 35 -3.88 20.88 -9.19
N LEU A 36 -2.58 20.98 -9.48
CA LEU A 36 -1.58 20.06 -8.95
C LEU A 36 -0.93 20.55 -7.64
N ASP A 37 -1.30 21.74 -7.15
CA ASP A 37 -0.83 22.22 -5.85
C ASP A 37 -1.51 21.41 -4.73
N PRO A 38 -0.76 20.83 -3.77
CA PRO A 38 -1.33 20.04 -2.69
C PRO A 38 -2.22 20.85 -1.73
N ASN A 39 -2.17 22.18 -1.78
CA ASN A 39 -2.98 23.07 -0.94
C ASN A 39 -4.28 23.51 -1.60
N THR A 40 -4.47 23.26 -2.90
CA THR A 40 -5.71 23.62 -3.60
C THR A 40 -6.85 22.72 -3.16
N ASN A 41 -7.97 23.34 -2.76
CA ASN A 41 -9.20 22.61 -2.52
C ASN A 41 -9.79 22.13 -3.86
N GLN A 42 -9.60 20.85 -4.16
CA GLN A 42 -10.00 20.24 -5.43
C GLN A 42 -11.53 20.20 -5.64
N PHE A 43 -12.32 20.45 -4.59
CA PHE A 43 -13.78 20.41 -4.66
C PHE A 43 -14.43 21.80 -4.71
N ASP A 44 -13.67 22.84 -4.35
CA ASP A 44 -14.13 24.23 -4.33
C ASP A 44 -12.97 25.17 -4.67
N ASN A 45 -12.81 25.45 -5.96
CA ASN A 45 -11.83 26.36 -6.53
C ASN A 45 -12.32 26.97 -7.85
N GLN A 46 -11.58 27.94 -8.37
CA GLN A 46 -11.93 28.68 -9.59
C GLN A 46 -11.59 27.96 -10.90
N TRP A 47 -10.74 26.94 -10.88
CA TRP A 47 -10.24 26.28 -12.10
C TRP A 47 -11.08 25.06 -12.48
N LYS A 48 -11.25 24.11 -11.55
CA LYS A 48 -12.05 22.90 -11.75
C LYS A 48 -12.51 22.32 -10.42
N ASN A 49 -13.83 22.22 -10.25
CA ASN A 49 -14.43 21.50 -9.14
C ASN A 49 -14.60 20.02 -9.51
N PHE A 50 -13.77 19.16 -8.92
CA PHE A 50 -13.84 17.72 -9.08
C PHE A 50 -15.03 17.14 -8.31
N LYS A 51 -15.47 15.94 -8.72
CA LYS A 51 -16.43 15.15 -7.94
C LYS A 51 -15.66 14.03 -7.24
N PRO A 52 -15.92 13.77 -5.94
CA PRO A 52 -15.28 12.66 -5.25
C PRO A 52 -15.54 11.32 -5.97
N GLU A 53 -14.47 10.58 -6.27
CA GLU A 53 -14.57 9.24 -6.85
C GLU A 53 -15.03 8.20 -5.82
N GLN A 54 -14.81 8.48 -4.53
CA GLN A 54 -15.15 7.62 -3.41
C GLN A 54 -15.70 8.48 -2.26
N SER A 55 -16.81 8.05 -1.65
CA SER A 55 -17.33 8.71 -0.46
C SER A 55 -16.46 8.39 0.77
N MET A 56 -16.53 9.23 1.81
CA MET A 56 -15.84 8.94 3.07
C MET A 56 -16.37 7.66 3.74
N ASP A 57 -17.62 7.30 3.48
CA ASP A 57 -18.23 6.08 4.00
C ASP A 57 -17.71 4.83 3.28
N ASP A 58 -17.52 4.91 1.96
CA ASP A 58 -16.88 3.85 1.19
C ASP A 58 -15.42 3.67 1.62
N PHE A 59 -14.71 4.78 1.88
CA PHE A 59 -13.35 4.73 2.40
C PHE A 59 -13.30 4.05 3.77
N TYR A 60 -14.22 4.39 4.67
CA TYR A 60 -14.34 3.73 5.96
C TYR A 60 -14.64 2.22 5.81
N ALA A 61 -15.59 1.83 4.96
CA ALA A 61 -15.92 0.44 4.71
C ALA A 61 -14.72 -0.34 4.15
N PHE A 62 -13.97 0.25 3.22
CA PHE A 62 -12.73 -0.31 2.71
C PHE A 62 -11.70 -0.53 3.84
N MET A 63 -11.52 0.45 4.73
CA MET A 63 -10.59 0.32 5.86
C MET A 63 -11.01 -0.78 6.85
N VAL A 64 -12.31 -0.91 7.13
CA VAL A 64 -12.86 -2.02 7.94
C VAL A 64 -12.55 -3.36 7.30
N TRP A 65 -12.87 -3.52 6.01
CA TRP A 65 -12.58 -4.75 5.26
C TRP A 65 -11.08 -5.06 5.26
N HIS A 66 -10.24 -4.07 4.91
CA HIS A 66 -8.81 -4.25 4.77
C HIS A 66 -8.14 -4.70 6.07
N ARG A 67 -8.57 -4.16 7.22
CA ARG A 67 -8.10 -4.61 8.55
C ARG A 67 -8.62 -5.99 8.94
N GLY A 68 -9.79 -6.38 8.46
CA GLY A 68 -10.40 -7.67 8.73
C GLY A 68 -9.84 -8.83 7.89
N LEU A 69 -8.97 -8.56 6.91
CA LEU A 69 -8.38 -9.59 6.07
C LEU A 69 -7.39 -10.45 6.85
N ALA A 70 -7.77 -11.70 7.11
CA ALA A 70 -6.90 -12.71 7.70
C ALA A 70 -5.98 -13.34 6.63
N VAL A 71 -4.87 -13.91 7.10
CA VAL A 71 -3.97 -14.67 6.24
C VAL A 71 -4.51 -16.07 5.94
N PRO A 72 -4.13 -16.69 4.80
CA PRO A 72 -4.49 -18.06 4.50
C PRO A 72 -4.01 -19.02 5.59
N ARG A 73 -4.85 -20.03 5.92
CA ARG A 73 -4.51 -21.06 6.90
C ARG A 73 -3.27 -21.84 6.46
N ALA A 74 -2.41 -22.18 7.41
CA ALA A 74 -1.35 -23.14 7.18
C ALA A 74 -1.93 -24.53 6.81
N ARG A 75 -1.30 -25.22 5.87
CA ARG A 75 -1.81 -26.47 5.26
C ARG A 75 -0.87 -27.63 5.59
N ASN A 76 -1.42 -28.85 5.60
CA ASN A 76 -0.66 -30.10 5.67
C ASN A 76 0.33 -30.17 6.83
N LEU A 77 0.00 -29.57 7.98
CA LEU A 77 0.93 -29.50 9.10
C LEU A 77 1.31 -30.88 9.67
N ASN A 78 0.50 -31.92 9.47
CA ASN A 78 0.81 -33.28 9.92
C ASN A 78 1.58 -34.10 8.89
N ASP A 79 1.85 -33.56 7.70
CA ASP A 79 2.61 -34.24 6.67
C ASP A 79 4.08 -34.41 7.13
N PRO A 80 4.64 -35.63 7.11
CA PRO A 80 6.02 -35.88 7.51
C PRO A 80 7.04 -35.02 6.76
N GLN A 81 6.81 -34.71 5.49
CA GLN A 81 7.69 -33.87 4.69
C GLN A 81 7.66 -32.40 5.16
N VAL A 82 6.48 -31.90 5.54
CA VAL A 82 6.33 -30.54 6.11
C VAL A 82 7.04 -30.44 7.46
N GLN A 83 6.91 -31.46 8.30
CA GLN A 83 7.59 -31.52 9.60
C GLN A 83 9.11 -31.59 9.45
N GLN A 84 9.61 -32.40 8.52
CA GLN A 84 11.04 -32.45 8.21
C GLN A 84 11.54 -31.09 7.68
N GLY A 85 10.78 -30.44 6.79
CA GLY A 85 11.10 -29.10 6.29
C GLY A 85 11.18 -28.06 7.40
N LYS A 86 10.24 -28.09 8.36
CA LYS A 86 10.27 -27.22 9.55
C LYS A 86 11.53 -27.47 10.39
N LYS A 87 11.94 -28.71 10.59
CA LYS A 87 13.17 -29.05 11.32
C LYS A 87 14.40 -28.44 10.65
N LEU A 88 14.58 -28.69 9.36
CA LEU A 88 15.70 -28.14 8.58
C LEU A 88 15.71 -26.61 8.57
N PHE A 89 14.54 -25.98 8.46
CA PHE A 89 14.40 -24.52 8.50
C PHE A 89 14.97 -23.89 9.80
N MET A 90 14.76 -24.58 10.93
CA MET A 90 15.32 -24.15 12.21
C MET A 90 16.82 -24.43 12.29
N GLU A 91 17.24 -25.63 11.89
CA GLU A 91 18.65 -26.09 11.96
C GLU A 91 19.59 -25.27 11.06
N TRP A 92 19.12 -24.86 9.88
CA TRP A 92 19.92 -24.08 8.92
C TRP A 92 19.92 -22.58 9.22
N GLY A 93 19.27 -22.14 10.30
CA GLY A 93 19.24 -20.75 10.72
C GLY A 93 18.32 -19.85 9.89
N CYS A 94 17.43 -20.40 9.06
CA CYS A 94 16.45 -19.59 8.31
C CYS A 94 15.55 -18.78 9.27
N ALA A 95 15.23 -19.38 10.42
CA ALA A 95 14.44 -18.76 11.48
C ALA A 95 15.09 -17.55 12.18
N ASN A 96 16.38 -17.26 11.91
CA ASN A 96 17.05 -16.09 12.46
C ASN A 96 16.44 -14.79 11.96
N CYS A 97 16.11 -14.72 10.66
CA CYS A 97 15.37 -13.60 10.06
C CYS A 97 13.88 -13.93 9.92
N HIS A 98 13.54 -15.17 9.55
CA HIS A 98 12.15 -15.61 9.39
C HIS A 98 11.55 -16.10 10.71
N LYS A 99 11.49 -15.21 11.70
CA LYS A 99 11.03 -15.53 13.06
C LYS A 99 9.63 -16.15 13.07
N PRO A 100 9.46 -17.38 13.62
CA PRO A 100 8.21 -18.14 13.46
C PRO A 100 6.96 -17.45 14.00
N SER A 101 7.06 -16.77 15.15
CA SER A 101 5.90 -16.25 15.85
C SER A 101 6.15 -14.92 16.56
N TRP A 102 5.09 -14.14 16.69
CA TRP A 102 5.06 -12.92 17.48
C TRP A 102 3.78 -12.86 18.31
N LYS A 103 3.85 -12.15 19.44
CA LYS A 103 2.68 -11.66 20.16
C LYS A 103 2.54 -10.18 19.81
N THR A 104 1.44 -9.79 19.17
CA THR A 104 1.18 -8.36 18.91
C THR A 104 0.87 -7.66 20.23
N GLY A 105 1.21 -6.37 20.32
CA GLY A 105 0.86 -5.54 21.46
C GLY A 105 -0.50 -4.89 21.30
N ASP A 106 -0.65 -3.73 21.92
CA ASP A 106 -1.80 -2.86 21.72
C ASP A 106 -1.84 -2.39 20.26
N ASP A 107 -3.04 -2.46 19.69
CA ASP A 107 -3.35 -2.05 18.33
C ASP A 107 -3.64 -0.56 18.38
N ASN A 108 -2.59 0.26 18.48
CA ASN A 108 -2.68 1.71 18.46
C ASN A 108 -2.56 2.18 17.01
N TYR A 109 -3.60 2.81 16.47
CA TYR A 109 -3.60 3.40 15.14
C TYR A 109 -3.94 4.88 15.22
N VAL A 110 -3.37 5.66 14.30
CA VAL A 110 -3.75 7.05 14.08
C VAL A 110 -5.04 7.07 13.28
N THR A 111 -6.07 7.71 13.81
CA THR A 111 -7.34 7.90 13.10
C THR A 111 -7.14 9.01 12.08
N SER A 112 -7.40 8.71 10.81
CA SER A 112 -7.40 9.71 9.75
C SER A 112 -8.59 10.65 9.93
N LYS A 113 -8.42 11.95 9.66
CA LYS A 113 -9.54 12.91 9.64
C LYS A 113 -10.67 12.47 8.67
N TYR A 114 -10.33 11.68 7.66
CA TYR A 114 -11.26 11.19 6.63
C TYR A 114 -12.20 10.06 7.10
N ILE A 115 -11.97 9.46 8.27
CA ILE A 115 -12.91 8.51 8.89
C ILE A 115 -13.65 9.10 10.09
N ALA A 116 -13.48 10.41 10.35
CA ALA A 116 -14.05 11.11 11.50
C ALA A 116 -13.83 10.31 12.81
N ASP A 117 -14.85 10.21 13.66
CA ASP A 117 -14.83 9.45 14.92
C ASP A 117 -15.26 7.98 14.75
N LYS A 118 -15.33 7.46 13.51
CA LYS A 118 -15.78 6.08 13.27
C LYS A 118 -14.68 5.09 13.70
N PRO A 119 -14.97 4.17 14.65
CA PRO A 119 -13.95 3.25 15.16
C PRO A 119 -13.68 2.10 14.18
N LEU A 120 -12.42 1.85 13.85
CA LEU A 120 -12.00 0.67 13.09
C LEU A 120 -11.87 -0.57 14.01
N PRO A 121 -12.08 -1.79 13.48
CA PRO A 121 -11.84 -3.04 14.20
C PRO A 121 -10.43 -3.13 14.79
N ARG A 122 -10.34 -3.67 16.00
CA ARG A 122 -9.10 -3.84 16.77
C ARG A 122 -8.76 -5.33 16.91
N TYR A 123 -7.50 -5.68 16.71
CA TYR A 123 -6.98 -7.05 16.84
C TYR A 123 -5.73 -7.08 17.72
N GLN A 124 -5.93 -6.73 18.99
CA GLN A 124 -4.88 -6.62 19.99
C GLN A 124 -4.44 -7.98 20.50
N ASN A 125 -3.20 -8.07 20.99
CA ASN A 125 -2.72 -9.21 21.77
C ASN A 125 -2.90 -10.57 21.05
N GLN A 126 -2.69 -10.60 19.74
CA GLN A 126 -2.80 -11.80 18.92
C GLN A 126 -1.48 -12.55 18.86
N THR A 127 -1.52 -13.87 18.94
CA THR A 127 -0.36 -14.69 18.58
C THR A 127 -0.42 -14.96 17.09
N ILE A 128 0.58 -14.46 16.35
CA ILE A 128 0.66 -14.57 14.90
C ILE A 128 1.91 -15.37 14.50
N TYR A 129 1.86 -16.01 13.33
CA TYR A 129 2.95 -16.85 12.83
C TYR A 129 3.49 -16.42 11.45
N PRO A 130 4.08 -15.22 11.32
CA PRO A 130 4.44 -14.64 10.02
C PRO A 130 5.70 -15.24 9.39
N TYR A 131 6.56 -15.90 10.18
CA TYR A 131 7.88 -16.32 9.72
C TYR A 131 8.64 -15.13 9.09
N SER A 132 8.72 -14.03 9.84
CA SER A 132 9.42 -12.81 9.49
C SER A 132 9.68 -12.02 10.75
N ASP A 133 10.83 -11.36 10.80
CA ASP A 133 11.15 -10.41 11.86
C ASP A 133 10.64 -8.99 11.61
N PHE A 134 10.08 -8.74 10.42
CA PHE A 134 9.64 -7.44 9.93
C PHE A 134 10.73 -6.35 9.87
N ILE A 135 12.01 -6.72 10.02
CA ILE A 135 13.14 -5.78 9.98
C ILE A 135 13.61 -5.62 8.53
N GLN A 136 14.11 -4.42 8.21
CA GLN A 136 14.83 -4.16 6.96
C GLN A 136 16.29 -4.56 7.09
N HIS A 137 16.74 -5.39 6.16
CA HIS A 137 18.12 -5.87 6.06
C HIS A 137 18.78 -5.33 4.81
N LYS A 138 20.06 -5.01 4.91
CA LYS A 138 20.88 -4.70 3.75
C LYS A 138 21.34 -6.01 3.09
N LEU A 139 20.64 -6.41 2.04
CA LEU A 139 20.99 -7.50 1.15
C LEU A 139 21.83 -6.94 0.00
N TYR A 140 23.11 -7.32 -0.06
CA TYR A 140 24.02 -6.97 -1.16
C TYR A 140 23.69 -7.79 -2.41
N MET A 141 22.49 -7.59 -2.97
CA MET A 141 22.02 -8.32 -4.14
C MET A 141 22.82 -7.90 -5.37
N MET A 142 23.26 -8.88 -6.16
CA MET A 142 24.14 -8.66 -7.32
C MET A 142 23.55 -7.75 -8.40
N ASN A 143 22.23 -7.58 -8.42
CA ASN A 143 21.49 -6.75 -9.37
C ASN A 143 21.02 -5.40 -8.82
N ASP A 144 21.36 -5.07 -7.56
CA ASP A 144 21.01 -3.82 -6.86
C ASP A 144 19.56 -3.34 -7.03
N ILE A 145 18.62 -4.28 -7.14
CA ILE A 145 17.20 -3.94 -7.21
C ILE A 145 16.78 -3.42 -5.83
N HIS A 146 16.49 -2.12 -5.74
CA HIS A 146 16.06 -1.39 -4.53
C HIS A 146 17.15 -1.01 -3.51
N GLY A 147 18.35 -0.61 -3.97
CA GLY A 147 19.34 0.02 -3.09
C GLY A 147 19.78 -0.89 -1.93
N SER A 148 19.75 -2.20 -2.17
CA SER A 148 20.13 -3.26 -1.24
C SER A 148 19.30 -3.39 0.05
N TRP A 149 18.27 -2.59 0.33
CA TRP A 149 17.49 -2.71 1.58
C TRP A 149 16.18 -3.46 1.36
N CYS A 150 16.02 -4.59 2.02
CA CYS A 150 14.84 -5.44 1.91
C CYS A 150 14.29 -5.79 3.28
N ARG A 151 12.99 -5.57 3.50
CA ARG A 151 12.30 -6.13 4.65
C ARG A 151 12.22 -7.65 4.50
N THR A 152 12.46 -8.40 5.57
CA THR A 152 12.18 -9.85 5.58
C THR A 152 10.70 -10.07 5.25
N THR A 153 10.40 -10.63 4.09
CA THR A 153 9.01 -10.85 3.68
C THR A 153 8.37 -11.95 4.53
N PRO A 154 7.16 -11.72 5.09
CA PRO A 154 6.40 -12.79 5.75
C PRO A 154 6.17 -13.95 4.80
N LEU A 155 6.30 -15.18 5.29
CA LEU A 155 6.12 -16.39 4.48
C LEU A 155 4.67 -16.87 4.40
N TRP A 156 3.73 -16.09 4.95
CA TRP A 156 2.30 -16.33 4.80
C TRP A 156 1.90 -16.49 3.34
N GLY A 157 1.21 -17.58 3.02
CA GLY A 157 0.70 -17.82 1.67
C GLY A 157 1.78 -18.01 0.59
N ARG A 158 3.09 -18.08 0.90
CA ARG A 158 4.13 -18.22 -0.14
C ARG A 158 3.95 -19.48 -0.99
N GLY A 159 3.45 -20.58 -0.42
CA GLY A 159 3.12 -21.79 -1.17
C GLY A 159 1.82 -21.70 -2.01
N LEU A 160 1.16 -20.54 -2.06
CA LEU A 160 -0.03 -20.28 -2.87
C LEU A 160 0.27 -19.34 -4.05
N SER A 161 1.39 -18.61 -4.04
CA SER A 161 1.71 -17.67 -5.12
C SER A 161 1.89 -18.35 -6.47
N TYR A 162 2.26 -19.64 -6.48
CA TYR A 162 2.41 -20.46 -7.69
C TYR A 162 1.13 -21.18 -8.12
N VAL A 163 0.05 -21.10 -7.33
CA VAL A 163 -1.19 -21.85 -7.61
C VAL A 163 -2.13 -21.05 -8.53
N ASN A 164 -1.89 -19.74 -8.68
CA ASN A 164 -2.73 -18.82 -9.46
C ASN A 164 -1.95 -18.12 -10.60
N THR A 165 -0.82 -18.67 -11.03
CA THR A 165 -0.04 -18.23 -12.21
C THR A 165 -0.04 -19.30 -13.26
#